data_AF-A0A183C6P2-F1
#
_entry.id   AF-A0A183C6P2-F1
#
_cell.length_a   1.000
_cell.length_b   1.000
_cell.length_c   1.000
_cell.angle_alpha   90.00
_cell.angle_beta   90.00
_cell.angle_gamma   90.00
#
_symmetry.space_group_name_H-M   'P 1'
#
loop_
_entity.id
_entity.type
_entity.pdbx_description
1 polymer ?
#
loop_
_entity_poly.entity_id
_entity_poly.type
_entity_poly.pdbx_seq_one_letter_code
_entity_poly.pdbx_strand_id
1 'polypeptide(L)'
;MSDNKSDEKQQQQMKEIFNGVFAFLDPFELGLKMALISDRLDVLVDVHFMSREWSLGSMQIRRGTDGNGAEIVKFSGERMPIPQGPLPKNVIGFEEIEIKSFFSLKIYKFIF
;
A
#
# COMPACT_ATOMS: atom_id res chain seq x y z
N MET A 1 -37.96 -11.49 -7.46
CA MET A 1 -36.73 -11.63 -6.66
C MET A 1 -35.69 -12.23 -7.59
N SER A 2 -34.67 -11.47 -7.99
CA SER A 2 -33.64 -11.95 -8.93
C SER A 2 -32.63 -12.83 -8.18
N ASP A 3 -32.24 -13.94 -8.81
CA ASP A 3 -31.31 -14.94 -8.29
C ASP A 3 -29.91 -14.37 -8.06
N ASN A 4 -29.65 -13.90 -6.84
CA ASN A 4 -28.39 -13.30 -6.40
C ASN A 4 -27.22 -14.30 -6.23
N LYS A 5 -27.45 -15.60 -6.49
CA LYS A 5 -26.44 -16.68 -6.35
C LYS A 5 -25.32 -16.61 -7.40
N SER A 6 -25.60 -15.99 -8.54
CA SER A 6 -24.61 -15.70 -9.60
C SER A 6 -23.51 -14.78 -9.07
N ASP A 7 -23.93 -13.74 -8.37
CA ASP A 7 -23.08 -12.60 -8.06
C ASP A 7 -22.12 -12.93 -6.91
N GLU A 8 -22.57 -13.73 -5.93
CA GLU A 8 -21.72 -14.22 -4.84
C GLU A 8 -20.59 -15.12 -5.35
N LYS A 9 -20.89 -16.04 -6.28
CA LYS A 9 -19.88 -16.92 -6.89
C LYS A 9 -18.86 -16.13 -7.71
N GLN A 10 -19.32 -15.14 -8.46
CA GLN A 10 -18.45 -14.26 -9.24
C GLN A 10 -17.56 -13.41 -8.33
N GLN A 11 -18.10 -12.85 -7.25
CA GLN A 11 -17.32 -12.11 -6.26
C GLN A 11 -16.26 -12.99 -5.59
N GLN A 12 -16.60 -14.24 -5.26
CA GLN A 12 -15.66 -15.20 -4.67
C GLN A 12 -14.55 -15.58 -5.64
N GLN A 13 -14.88 -15.91 -6.89
CA GLN A 13 -13.87 -16.18 -7.93
C GLN A 13 -12.95 -14.99 -8.16
N MET A 14 -13.52 -13.79 -8.21
CA MET A 14 -12.74 -12.57 -8.36
C MET A 14 -11.78 -12.38 -7.18
N LYS A 15 -12.24 -12.57 -5.93
CA LYS A 15 -11.37 -12.53 -4.74
C LYS A 15 -10.21 -13.51 -4.84
N GLU A 16 -10.47 -14.75 -5.24
CA GLU A 16 -9.43 -15.79 -5.36
C GLU A 16 -8.37 -15.42 -6.41
N ILE A 17 -8.80 -14.92 -7.58
CA ILE A 17 -7.90 -14.48 -8.64
C ILE A 17 -7.02 -13.32 -8.15
N PHE A 18 -7.63 -12.29 -7.56
CA PHE A 18 -6.89 -11.12 -7.09
C PHE A 18 -5.94 -11.45 -5.94
N ASN A 19 -6.33 -12.32 -5.00
CA ASN A 19 -5.43 -12.79 -3.94
C ASN A 19 -4.22 -13.53 -4.51
N GLY A 20 -4.41 -14.34 -5.56
CA GLY A 20 -3.31 -15.00 -6.26
C GLY A 20 -2.36 -14.00 -6.92
N VAL A 21 -2.90 -12.98 -7.59
CA VAL A 21 -2.09 -11.92 -8.23
C VAL A 21 -1.34 -11.07 -7.19
N PHE A 22 -2.01 -10.68 -6.11
CA PHE A 22 -1.44 -9.83 -5.07
C PHE A 22 -0.24 -10.47 -4.36
N ALA A 23 -0.21 -11.80 -4.25
CA ALA A 23 0.94 -12.51 -3.67
C ALA A 23 2.26 -12.27 -4.42
N PHE A 24 2.22 -11.82 -5.68
CA PHE A 24 3.40 -11.51 -6.50
C PHE A 24 3.73 -10.01 -6.57
N LEU A 25 2.88 -9.15 -6.00
CA LEU A 25 3.06 -7.70 -6.03
C LEU A 25 3.68 -7.21 -4.72
N ASP A 26 4.44 -6.13 -4.83
CA ASP A 26 5.04 -5.50 -3.66
C ASP A 26 3.94 -4.89 -2.76
N PRO A 27 3.98 -5.11 -1.43
CA PRO A 27 2.98 -4.57 -0.50
C PRO A 27 2.83 -3.06 -0.59
N PHE A 28 3.92 -2.34 -0.88
CA PHE A 28 3.90 -0.91 -1.12
C PHE A 28 3.02 -0.56 -2.32
N GLU A 29 3.16 -1.28 -3.42
CA GLU A 29 2.38 -1.01 -4.64
C GLU A 29 0.92 -1.36 -4.46
N LEU A 30 0.62 -2.43 -3.72
CA LEU A 30 -0.74 -2.80 -3.39
C LEU A 30 -1.42 -1.74 -2.52
N GLY A 31 -0.81 -1.37 -1.40
CA GLY A 31 -1.42 -0.47 -0.43
C GLY A 31 -1.47 0.99 -0.87
N LEU A 32 -0.51 1.45 -1.68
CA LEU A 32 -0.36 2.89 -1.98
C LEU A 32 -0.63 3.27 -3.43
N LYS A 33 -0.74 2.27 -4.33
CA LYS A 33 -1.21 2.51 -5.71
C LYS A 33 -2.55 1.82 -5.93
N MET A 34 -2.61 0.51 -5.75
CA MET A 34 -3.77 -0.28 -6.16
C MET A 34 -5.02 -0.01 -5.33
N ALA A 35 -4.90 0.07 -4.00
CA ALA A 35 -6.03 0.37 -3.11
C ALA A 35 -6.72 1.69 -3.47
N LEU A 36 -5.95 2.70 -3.88
CA LEU A 36 -6.45 4.05 -4.17
C LEU A 36 -7.18 4.16 -5.53
N ILE A 37 -7.12 3.14 -6.38
CA ILE A 37 -7.75 3.19 -7.71
C ILE A 37 -9.28 3.09 -7.61
N SER A 38 -9.81 2.33 -6.66
CA SER A 38 -11.25 2.19 -6.45
C SER A 38 -11.59 1.57 -5.11
N ASP A 39 -12.75 1.90 -4.56
CA ASP A 39 -13.29 1.31 -3.33
C ASP A 39 -13.36 -0.24 -3.39
N ARG A 40 -13.58 -0.82 -4.58
CA ARG A 40 -13.60 -2.29 -4.75
C ARG A 40 -12.20 -2.89 -4.63
N LEU A 41 -11.18 -2.21 -5.14
CA LEU A 41 -9.80 -2.65 -4.99
C LEU A 41 -9.30 -2.42 -3.57
N ASP A 42 -9.69 -1.33 -2.93
CA ASP A 42 -9.43 -1.06 -1.51
C ASP A 42 -9.87 -2.24 -0.64
N VAL A 43 -11.14 -2.67 -0.78
CA VAL A 43 -11.67 -3.84 -0.04
C VAL A 43 -10.89 -5.12 -0.33
N LEU A 44 -10.48 -5.36 -1.59
CA LEU A 44 -9.73 -6.57 -1.94
C LEU A 44 -8.31 -6.55 -1.38
N VAL A 45 -7.63 -5.40 -1.44
CA VAL A 45 -6.30 -5.18 -0.87
C VAL A 45 -6.37 -5.29 0.65
N ASP A 46 -7.41 -4.74 1.27
CA ASP A 46 -7.66 -4.87 2.71
C ASP A 46 -7.86 -6.34 3.09
N VAL A 47 -8.67 -7.11 2.38
CA VAL A 47 -8.84 -8.56 2.63
C VAL A 47 -7.52 -9.31 2.50
N HIS A 48 -6.71 -8.97 1.50
CA HIS A 48 -5.39 -9.56 1.31
C HIS A 48 -4.45 -9.24 2.48
N PHE A 49 -4.43 -7.98 2.93
CA PHE A 49 -3.68 -7.55 4.09
C PHE A 49 -4.27 -8.05 5.43
N MET A 50 -5.56 -8.34 5.54
CA MET A 50 -6.15 -8.97 6.73
C MET A 50 -5.69 -10.42 6.87
N SER A 51 -5.44 -11.10 5.75
CA SER A 51 -5.16 -12.54 5.74
C SER A 51 -3.78 -12.91 6.29
N ARG A 52 -2.87 -11.93 6.41
CA ARG A 52 -1.52 -12.10 6.95
C ARG A 52 -0.93 -10.76 7.35
N GLU A 53 0.09 -10.79 8.18
CA GLU A 53 0.86 -9.60 8.54
C GLU A 53 1.78 -9.13 7.39
N TRP A 54 1.84 -7.81 7.17
CA TRP A 54 2.63 -7.19 6.10
C TRP A 54 3.41 -5.95 6.57
N SER A 55 4.70 -5.92 6.24
CA SER A 55 5.52 -4.72 6.33
C SER A 55 5.67 -4.06 4.95
N LEU A 56 5.64 -2.73 4.91
CA LEU A 56 5.92 -1.93 3.69
C LEU A 56 7.43 -1.79 3.40
N GLY A 57 8.27 -2.58 4.09
CA GLY A 57 9.72 -2.58 3.95
C GLY A 57 10.37 -1.24 4.33
N SER A 58 11.54 -0.97 3.74
CA SER A 58 12.27 0.30 3.89
C SER A 58 11.74 1.38 2.94
N MET A 59 11.41 2.53 3.51
CA MET A 59 10.86 3.67 2.78
C MET A 59 11.63 4.94 3.09
N GLN A 60 11.83 5.77 2.06
CA GLN A 60 12.41 7.08 2.24
C GLN A 60 11.40 8.16 1.90
N ILE A 61 11.28 9.17 2.74
CA ILE A 61 10.47 10.36 2.49
C ILE A 61 11.43 11.53 2.29
N ARG A 62 11.33 12.16 1.13
CA ARG A 62 12.13 13.33 0.74
C ARG A 62 11.24 14.51 0.41
N ARG A 63 11.78 15.72 0.45
CA ARG A 63 11.10 16.90 -0.10
C ARG A 63 10.79 16.70 -1.59
N GLY A 64 9.61 17.17 -2.00
CA GLY A 64 9.19 17.19 -3.41
C GLY A 64 10.22 17.88 -4.30
N THR A 65 10.37 17.40 -5.54
CA THR A 65 11.29 17.99 -6.52
C THR A 65 10.92 19.43 -6.89
N ASP A 66 9.63 19.77 -6.81
CA ASP A 66 9.06 21.10 -7.00
C ASP A 66 9.24 22.02 -5.78
N GLY A 67 9.83 21.51 -4.70
CA GLY A 67 9.99 22.22 -3.44
C GLY A 67 8.75 22.23 -2.56
N ASN A 68 7.64 21.64 -2.98
CA ASN A 68 6.39 21.56 -2.22
C ASN A 68 6.18 20.17 -1.65
N GLY A 69 5.66 20.11 -0.42
CA GLY A 69 5.31 18.85 0.23
C GLY A 69 6.46 17.85 0.36
N ALA A 70 6.09 16.58 0.47
CA ALA A 70 7.01 15.46 0.59
C ALA A 70 6.56 14.30 -0.32
N GLU A 71 7.55 13.55 -0.80
CA GLU A 71 7.42 12.42 -1.71
C GLU A 71 8.03 11.19 -1.07
N ILE A 72 7.43 10.04 -1.33
CA ILE A 72 8.03 8.74 -1.05
C ILE A 72 9.01 8.41 -2.17
N VAL A 73 10.21 7.99 -1.79
CA VAL A 73 11.29 7.58 -2.68
C VAL A 73 11.56 6.10 -2.45
N LYS A 74 11.38 5.31 -3.49
CA LYS A 74 11.79 3.89 -3.49
C LYS A 74 13.30 3.78 -3.60
N PHE A 75 13.84 2.61 -3.24
CA PHE A 75 15.25 2.29 -3.45
C PHE A 75 15.69 2.41 -4.92
N SER A 76 14.77 2.15 -5.87
CA SER A 76 14.99 2.33 -7.31
C SER A 76 15.14 3.80 -7.74
N GLY A 77 14.88 4.76 -6.85
CA GLY A 77 14.87 6.19 -7.15
C GLY A 77 13.53 6.72 -7.69
N GLU A 78 12.55 5.84 -7.93
CA GLU A 78 11.17 6.22 -8.26
C GLU A 78 10.59 7.06 -7.12
N ARG A 79 10.01 8.22 -7.47
CA ARG A 79 9.34 9.12 -6.52
C ARG A 79 7.84 9.07 -6.72
N MET A 80 7.11 9.06 -5.61
CA MET A 80 5.65 9.04 -5.60
C MET A 80 5.11 10.03 -4.57
N PRO A 81 3.92 10.60 -4.81
CA PRO A 81 3.27 11.42 -3.81
C PRO A 81 2.97 10.59 -2.56
N ILE A 82 2.99 11.23 -1.39
CA ILE A 82 2.46 10.63 -0.17
C ILE A 82 0.93 10.48 -0.34
N PRO A 83 0.37 9.26 -0.16
CA PRO A 83 -1.07 9.05 -0.17
C PRO A 83 -1.78 9.95 0.83
N GLN A 84 -2.83 10.62 0.37
CA GLN A 84 -3.67 11.49 1.21
C GLN A 84 -4.81 10.72 1.89
N GLY A 85 -5.08 9.49 1.42
CA GLY A 85 -6.04 8.57 2.03
C GLY A 85 -5.45 7.80 3.20
N PRO A 86 -6.30 7.18 4.04
CA PRO A 86 -5.83 6.31 5.10
C PRO A 86 -5.05 5.12 4.53
N LEU A 87 -4.03 4.68 5.27
CA LEU A 87 -3.36 3.42 4.95
C LEU A 87 -4.31 2.23 5.19
N PRO A 88 -4.16 1.13 4.43
CA PRO A 88 -4.92 -0.09 4.66
C PRO A 88 -4.75 -0.56 6.11
N LYS A 89 -5.85 -1.00 6.75
CA LYS A 89 -5.90 -1.18 8.22
C LYS A 89 -4.93 -2.21 8.77
N ASN A 90 -4.45 -3.13 7.94
CA ASN A 90 -3.66 -4.30 8.36
C ASN A 90 -2.21 -4.23 7.90
N VAL A 91 -1.76 -3.05 7.44
CA VAL A 91 -0.33 -2.75 7.34
C VAL A 91 0.20 -2.57 8.75
N ILE A 92 0.90 -3.57 9.26
CA ILE A 92 1.45 -3.58 10.63
C ILE A 92 2.69 -2.70 10.79
N GLY A 93 3.32 -2.25 9.70
CA GLY A 93 4.27 -1.15 9.75
C GLY A 93 5.33 -1.14 8.64
N PHE A 94 6.48 -0.55 8.96
CA PHE A 94 7.59 -0.28 8.03
C PHE A 94 8.88 -0.82 8.65
N GLU A 95 9.74 -1.46 7.87
CA GLU A 95 11.04 -1.92 8.40
C GLU A 95 11.94 -0.72 8.75
N GLU A 96 11.90 0.32 7.91
CA GLU A 96 12.65 1.55 8.11
C GLU A 96 11.93 2.74 7.44
N ILE A 97 11.89 3.88 8.11
CA ILE A 97 11.49 5.16 7.51
C ILE A 97 12.65 6.15 7.65
N GLU A 98 13.17 6.58 6.51
CA GLU A 98 14.15 7.67 6.43
C GLU A 98 13.46 8.97 5.99
N ILE A 99 13.47 10.00 6.84
CA ILE A 99 12.94 11.33 6.50
C ILE A 99 14.11 12.28 6.29
N LYS A 100 14.27 12.77 5.06
CA LYS A 100 15.33 13.71 4.69
C LYS A 100 14.76 15.10 4.42
N SER A 101 15.19 16.07 5.23
CA SER A 101 14.87 17.50 5.09
C SER A 101 16.15 18.32 4.83
N PHE A 102 15.99 19.61 4.52
CA PHE A 102 17.14 20.51 4.28
C PHE A 102 18.06 20.64 5.51
N PHE A 103 17.50 20.54 6.71
CA PHE A 103 18.21 20.79 7.96
C PHE A 103 18.60 19.50 8.71
N SER A 104 17.94 18.38 8.42
CA SER A 104 18.17 17.14 9.16
C SER A 104 17.77 15.88 8.40
N LEU A 105 18.52 14.82 8.66
CA LEU A 105 18.17 13.43 8.38
C LEU A 105 17.64 12.79 9.67
N LYS A 106 16.47 12.15 9.61
CA LYS A 106 15.94 11.33 10.70
C LYS A 106 15.68 9.91 10.18
N ILE A 107 16.24 8.92 10.86
CA ILE A 107 16.04 7.51 10.54
C ILE A 107 15.26 6.88 11.68
N TYR A 108 14.16 6.23 11.34
CA TYR A 108 13.36 5.45 12.26
C TYR A 108 13.40 4.00 11.80
N LYS A 109 13.98 3.13 12.63
CA LYS A 109 13.96 1.68 12.41
C LYS A 109 12.94 1.08 13.35
N PHE A 110 12.03 0.28 12.82
CA PHE A 110 11.03 -0.41 13.62
C PHE A 110 11.45 -1.87 13.72
N ILE A 111 11.58 -2.35 14.96
CA ILE A 111 11.83 -3.75 15.25
C ILE A 111 10.48 -4.29 15.72
N PHE A 112 9.87 -5.15 14.89
CA PHE A 112 8.63 -5.86 15.21
C PHE A 112 8.92 -7.20 15.88
#